data_AF-A0A534RN29-F1
#
_entry.id   AF-A0A534RN29-F1
#
_cell.length_a   1.000
_cell.length_b   1.000
_cell.length_c   1.000
_cell.angle_alpha   90.00
_cell.angle_beta   90.00
_cell.angle_gamma   90.00
#
_symmetry.space_group_name_H-M   'P 1'
#
loop_
_entity.id
_entity.type
_entity.pdbx_description
1 polymer ?
#
loop_
_entity_poly.entity_id
_entity_poly.type
_entity_poly.pdbx_seq_one_letter_code
_entity_poly.pdbx_strand_id
1 'polypeptide(L)'
;MMWVIKRLLARLRLVRASSSASVERNEALIDAALALANDSAEDELEAVMQQVARRAAAITGAAAALALIDGEGQLERFAAEGADRCTWETITSPDLFGPLVARLRVLGRPLGLEDLDDTSARTLAALAPHGLLMVPVGTGVSAVLLLVEPVAPLRGRGDRAA
;
A
#
# COMPACT_ATOMS: atom_id res chain seq x y z
N MET A 1 18.78 14.59 29.25
CA MET A 1 17.54 13.80 29.02
C MET A 1 16.26 14.63 28.95
N MET A 2 16.00 15.56 29.88
CA MET A 2 14.73 16.32 29.95
C MET A 2 14.46 17.26 28.74
N TRP A 3 15.50 17.66 28.01
CA TRP A 3 15.39 18.56 26.85
C TRP A 3 14.88 17.84 25.58
N VAL A 4 15.22 16.56 25.40
CA VAL A 4 14.78 15.75 24.25
C VAL A 4 13.29 15.46 24.36
N ILE A 5 12.82 15.14 25.58
CA ILE A 5 11.40 14.89 25.88
C ILE A 5 10.55 16.15 25.65
N LYS A 6 11.01 17.32 26.11
CA LYS A 6 10.29 18.59 25.85
C LYS A 6 10.19 18.92 24.35
N ARG A 7 11.22 18.59 23.57
CA ARG A 7 11.25 18.85 22.12
C ARG A 7 10.35 17.88 21.34
N LEU A 8 10.26 16.63 21.77
CA LEU A 8 9.30 15.64 21.27
C LEU A 8 7.86 16.05 21.59
N LEU A 9 7.58 16.50 22.83
CA LEU A 9 6.25 16.96 23.24
C LEU A 9 5.83 18.26 22.53
N ALA A 10 6.76 19.17 22.24
CA ALA A 10 6.48 20.37 21.47
C ALA A 10 6.15 20.06 19.99
N ARG A 11 6.81 19.06 19.39
CA ARG A 11 6.49 18.59 18.04
C ARG A 11 5.14 17.87 17.98
N LEU A 12 4.81 17.05 18.98
CA LEU A 12 3.50 16.42 19.12
C LEU A 12 2.37 17.46 19.30
N ARG A 13 2.62 18.57 20.01
CA ARG A 13 1.65 19.66 20.15
C ARG A 13 1.44 20.45 18.86
N LEU A 14 2.43 20.53 17.98
CA LEU A 14 2.31 21.14 16.65
C LEU A 14 1.52 20.27 15.66
N VAL A 15 1.56 18.94 15.82
CA VAL A 15 0.71 18.01 15.04
C VAL A 15 -0.77 18.15 15.42
N ARG A 16 -1.07 18.61 16.63
CA ARG A 16 -2.44 18.83 17.14
C ARG A 16 -3.20 19.98 16.43
N ALA A 17 -2.54 20.70 15.53
CA ALA A 17 -3.15 21.73 14.67
C ALA A 17 -3.47 21.21 13.25
N SER A 18 -3.29 19.91 12.98
CA SER A 18 -3.57 19.32 11.68
C SER A 18 -5.02 18.84 11.60
N SER A 19 -5.68 19.17 10.50
CA SER A 19 -7.02 18.76 10.04
C SER A 19 -7.52 17.42 10.61
N SER A 20 -8.83 17.26 10.84
CA SER A 20 -9.44 16.02 11.34
C SER A 20 -8.98 14.76 10.59
N ALA A 21 -8.74 14.88 9.28
CA ALA A 21 -8.21 13.80 8.43
C ALA A 21 -6.79 13.33 8.84
N SER A 22 -5.95 14.21 9.37
CA SER A 22 -4.63 13.87 9.89
C SER A 22 -4.70 13.14 11.23
N VAL A 23 -5.69 13.46 12.06
CA VAL A 23 -5.93 12.76 13.34
C VAL A 23 -6.47 11.35 13.08
N GLU A 24 -7.48 11.22 12.22
CA GLU A 24 -8.04 9.93 11.81
C GLU A 24 -6.98 9.02 11.16
N ARG A 25 -6.16 9.57 10.26
CA ARG A 25 -5.03 8.83 9.67
C ARG A 25 -4.04 8.37 10.74
N ASN A 26 -3.72 9.21 11.72
CA ASN A 26 -2.73 8.90 12.74
C ASN A 26 -3.27 7.87 13.75
N GLU A 27 -4.56 7.92 14.08
CA GLU A 27 -5.24 6.88 14.88
C GLU A 27 -5.26 5.54 14.13
N ALA A 28 -5.60 5.54 12.83
CA ALA A 28 -5.57 4.33 12.01
C ALA A 28 -4.16 3.70 11.92
N LEU A 29 -3.11 4.52 11.88
CA LEU A 29 -1.72 4.05 11.90
C LEU A 29 -1.33 3.46 13.27
N ILE A 30 -1.75 4.08 14.36
CA ILE A 30 -1.50 3.57 15.72
C ILE A 30 -2.22 2.25 15.94
N ASP A 31 -3.49 2.14 15.55
CA ASP A 31 -4.27 0.91 15.65
C ASP A 31 -3.66 -0.22 14.82
N ALA A 32 -3.19 0.09 13.60
CA ALA A 32 -2.49 -0.88 12.76
C ALA A 32 -1.19 -1.37 13.42
N ALA A 33 -0.40 -0.47 14.00
CA ALA A 33 0.85 -0.81 14.68
C ALA A 33 0.61 -1.64 15.96
N LEU A 34 -0.43 -1.33 16.74
CA LEU A 34 -0.80 -2.10 17.93
C LEU A 34 -1.30 -3.49 17.59
N ALA A 35 -2.10 -3.62 16.53
CA ALA A 35 -2.57 -4.92 16.07
C ALA A 35 -1.41 -5.79 15.52
N LEU A 36 -0.40 -5.18 14.88
CA LEU A 36 0.82 -5.87 14.44
C LEU A 36 1.72 -6.34 15.60
N ALA A 37 1.73 -5.61 16.73
CA ALA A 37 2.59 -5.93 17.86
C ALA A 37 2.07 -7.08 18.74
N ASN A 38 0.81 -7.48 18.58
CA ASN A 38 0.14 -8.47 19.43
C ASN A 38 0.10 -9.89 18.85
N ASP A 39 0.52 -10.09 17.60
CA ASP A 39 0.59 -11.40 16.94
C ASP A 39 2.07 -11.90 16.90
N SER A 40 2.34 -13.16 17.33
CA SER A 40 3.63 -13.91 17.15
C SER A 40 3.55 -15.34 16.52
N ALA A 41 4.23 -15.51 15.35
CA ALA A 41 4.84 -16.71 14.70
C ALA A 41 4.22 -17.17 13.34
N GLU A 42 5.10 -17.45 12.37
CA GLU A 42 4.95 -17.86 10.94
C GLU A 42 3.57 -18.17 10.32
N ASP A 43 2.65 -18.87 10.99
CA ASP A 43 1.22 -18.98 10.58
C ASP A 43 0.52 -17.61 10.56
N GLU A 44 1.10 -16.64 11.24
CA GLU A 44 0.67 -15.25 11.26
C GLU A 44 1.21 -14.42 10.12
N LEU A 45 2.24 -14.85 9.37
CA LEU A 45 2.80 -13.98 8.34
C LEU A 45 1.73 -13.66 7.28
N GLU A 46 0.97 -14.67 6.84
CA GLU A 46 -0.15 -14.45 5.92
C GLU A 46 -1.25 -13.59 6.56
N ALA A 47 -1.55 -13.79 7.84
CA ALA A 47 -2.53 -12.99 8.56
C ALA A 47 -2.11 -11.51 8.70
N VAL A 48 -0.83 -11.27 9.00
CA VAL A 48 -0.18 -9.97 9.07
C VAL A 48 -0.18 -9.32 7.70
N MET A 49 0.20 -10.05 6.64
CA MET A 49 0.19 -9.53 5.28
C MET A 49 -1.23 -9.15 4.85
N GLN A 50 -2.21 -9.99 5.14
CA GLN A 50 -3.62 -9.70 4.88
C GLN A 50 -4.11 -8.50 5.68
N GLN A 51 -3.69 -8.36 6.94
CA GLN A 51 -4.00 -7.21 7.76
C GLN A 51 -3.38 -5.93 7.22
N VAL A 52 -2.12 -5.98 6.75
CA VAL A 52 -1.46 -4.84 6.11
C VAL A 52 -2.20 -4.44 4.84
N ALA A 53 -2.54 -5.38 3.96
CA ALA A 53 -3.32 -5.11 2.76
C ALA A 53 -4.67 -4.48 3.10
N ARG A 54 -5.41 -5.06 4.06
CA ARG A 54 -6.71 -4.53 4.51
C ARG A 54 -6.61 -3.12 5.10
N ARG A 55 -5.61 -2.87 5.93
CA ARG A 55 -5.40 -1.54 6.55
C ARG A 55 -4.96 -0.52 5.51
N ALA A 56 -4.07 -0.90 4.59
CA ALA A 56 -3.66 -0.04 3.48
C ALA A 56 -4.86 0.34 2.61
N ALA A 57 -5.73 -0.62 2.27
CA ALA A 57 -6.96 -0.37 1.53
C ALA A 57 -7.89 0.60 2.29
N ALA A 58 -8.10 0.38 3.59
CA ALA A 58 -8.94 1.25 4.41
C ALA A 58 -8.39 2.69 4.52
N ILE A 59 -7.07 2.86 4.67
CA ILE A 59 -6.42 4.17 4.82
C ILE A 59 -6.39 4.95 3.51
N THR A 60 -6.17 4.26 2.39
CA THR A 60 -5.99 4.89 1.08
C THR A 60 -7.30 5.01 0.31
N GLY A 61 -8.31 4.22 0.68
CA GLY A 61 -9.49 4.00 -0.15
C GLY A 61 -9.18 3.23 -1.44
N ALA A 62 -7.96 2.67 -1.58
CA ALA A 62 -7.52 1.93 -2.74
C ALA A 62 -7.75 0.42 -2.58
N ALA A 63 -7.75 -0.35 -3.67
CA ALA A 63 -7.43 -1.76 -3.57
C ALA A 63 -5.93 -1.90 -3.25
N ALA A 64 -5.56 -2.79 -2.34
CA ALA A 64 -4.19 -2.88 -1.84
C ALA A 64 -3.71 -4.31 -1.77
N ALA A 65 -2.42 -4.52 -2.01
CA ALA A 65 -1.78 -5.81 -1.83
C ALA A 65 -0.36 -5.67 -1.30
N LEU A 66 0.08 -6.65 -0.51
CA LEU A 66 1.46 -6.77 -0.05
C LEU A 66 2.08 -8.00 -0.70
N ALA A 67 3.18 -7.78 -1.41
CA ALA A 67 3.98 -8.82 -2.05
C ALA A 67 5.33 -8.93 -1.35
N LEU A 68 5.68 -10.12 -0.86
CA LEU A 68 7.04 -10.42 -0.41
C LEU A 68 7.86 -10.94 -1.58
N ILE A 69 9.12 -10.55 -1.60
CA ILE A 69 10.03 -10.78 -2.73
C ILE A 69 11.25 -11.52 -2.23
N ASP A 70 11.64 -12.58 -2.93
CA ASP A 70 12.84 -13.33 -2.62
C ASP A 70 14.14 -12.59 -3.02
N GLY A 71 15.28 -13.21 -2.75
CA GLY A 71 16.59 -12.68 -3.10
C GLY A 71 16.81 -12.49 -4.61
N GLU A 72 16.05 -13.19 -5.45
CA GLU A 72 16.14 -13.13 -6.91
C GLU A 72 15.21 -12.07 -7.51
N GLY A 73 14.29 -11.52 -6.71
CA GLY A 73 13.31 -10.55 -7.19
C GLY A 73 11.98 -11.17 -7.62
N GLN A 74 11.74 -12.44 -7.31
CA GLN A 74 10.49 -13.14 -7.62
C GLN A 74 9.50 -13.02 -6.47
N LEU A 75 8.22 -13.17 -6.80
CA LEU A 75 7.15 -13.19 -5.81
C LEU A 75 7.25 -14.46 -4.95
N GLU A 76 7.44 -14.28 -3.65
CA GLU A 76 7.49 -15.38 -2.67
C GLU A 76 6.12 -15.59 -2.02
N ARG A 77 5.48 -14.50 -1.56
CA ARG A 77 4.17 -14.53 -0.87
C ARG A 77 3.35 -13.30 -1.24
N PHE A 78 2.03 -13.41 -1.11
CA PHE A 78 1.11 -12.38 -1.57
C PHE A 78 -0.21 -12.36 -0.79
N ALA A 79 -0.64 -11.17 -0.35
CA ALA A 79 -1.96 -10.94 0.25
C ALA A 79 -2.60 -9.66 -0.30
N ALA A 80 -3.92 -9.64 -0.49
CA ALA A 80 -4.61 -8.53 -1.16
C ALA A 80 -6.03 -8.26 -0.64
N GLU A 81 -6.53 -7.05 -0.90
CA GLU A 81 -7.86 -6.57 -0.53
C GLU A 81 -8.43 -5.62 -1.62
N GLY A 82 -9.72 -5.73 -1.94
CA GLY A 82 -10.49 -4.76 -2.73
C GLY A 82 -10.61 -4.98 -4.25
N ALA A 83 -9.63 -5.62 -4.92
CA ALA A 83 -9.68 -5.92 -6.36
C ALA A 83 -9.82 -7.43 -6.68
N ASP A 84 -10.26 -7.75 -7.89
CA ASP A 84 -10.49 -9.14 -8.31
C ASP A 84 -9.18 -9.93 -8.53
N ARG A 85 -9.34 -11.26 -8.55
CA ARG A 85 -8.23 -12.20 -8.71
C ARG A 85 -7.46 -12.01 -10.02
N CYS A 86 -8.16 -11.72 -11.12
CA CYS A 86 -7.56 -11.55 -12.44
C CYS A 86 -6.62 -10.33 -12.48
N THR A 87 -7.04 -9.23 -11.86
CA THR A 87 -6.25 -8.00 -11.71
C THR A 87 -4.95 -8.28 -10.97
N TRP A 88 -5.03 -8.94 -9.82
CA TRP A 88 -3.85 -9.26 -9.03
C TRP A 88 -2.93 -10.26 -9.73
N GLU A 89 -3.45 -11.35 -10.29
CA GLU A 89 -2.66 -12.34 -11.03
C GLU A 89 -1.93 -11.72 -12.23
N THR A 90 -2.55 -10.74 -12.90
CA THR A 90 -1.90 -10.06 -14.01
C THR A 90 -0.77 -9.13 -13.53
N ILE A 91 -1.03 -8.32 -12.48
CA ILE A 91 -0.01 -7.42 -11.89
C ILE A 91 1.18 -8.21 -11.35
N THR A 92 0.93 -9.36 -10.72
CA THR A 92 1.97 -10.20 -10.11
C THR A 92 2.54 -11.26 -11.06
N SER A 93 2.15 -11.25 -12.34
CA SER A 93 2.71 -12.17 -13.33
C SER A 93 4.24 -11.97 -13.46
N PRO A 94 5.04 -13.03 -13.66
CA PRO A 94 6.50 -12.91 -13.70
C PRO A 94 7.02 -11.91 -14.74
N ASP A 95 6.35 -11.87 -15.90
CA ASP A 95 6.70 -10.99 -17.03
C ASP A 95 6.48 -9.50 -16.72
N LEU A 96 5.60 -9.18 -15.78
CA LEU A 96 5.30 -7.81 -15.39
C LEU A 96 5.96 -7.45 -14.06
N PHE A 97 5.81 -8.31 -13.04
CA PHE A 97 6.25 -8.05 -11.68
C PHE A 97 7.77 -7.99 -11.54
N GLY A 98 8.50 -8.92 -12.16
CA GLY A 98 9.97 -8.97 -12.10
C GLY A 98 10.63 -7.67 -12.60
N PRO A 99 10.30 -7.19 -13.81
CA PRO A 99 10.79 -5.90 -14.30
C PRO A 99 10.45 -4.70 -13.40
N LEU A 100 9.24 -4.69 -12.81
CA LEU A 100 8.83 -3.61 -11.90
C LEU A 100 9.66 -3.61 -10.61
N VAL A 101 9.91 -4.79 -10.02
CA VAL A 101 10.77 -4.95 -8.85
C VAL A 101 12.21 -4.52 -9.16
N ALA A 102 12.75 -4.91 -10.31
CA ALA A 102 14.07 -4.48 -10.74
C ALA A 102 14.14 -2.94 -10.88
N ARG A 103 13.09 -2.32 -11.43
CA ARG A 103 12.97 -0.87 -11.55
C ARG A 103 12.90 -0.18 -10.19
N LEU A 104 12.14 -0.73 -9.24
CA LEU A 104 12.05 -0.26 -7.85
C LEU A 104 13.42 -0.30 -7.16
N ARG A 105 14.18 -1.40 -7.32
CA ARG A 105 15.52 -1.55 -6.76
C ARG A 105 16.49 -0.51 -7.29
N VAL A 106 16.42 -0.20 -8.59
CA VAL A 106 17.26 0.83 -9.23
C VAL A 106 16.91 2.23 -8.75
N LEU A 107 15.62 2.56 -8.67
CA LEU A 107 15.17 3.92 -8.36
C LEU A 107 15.11 4.24 -6.86
N GLY A 108 14.91 3.23 -6.00
CA GLY A 108 14.86 3.40 -4.55
C GLY A 108 13.71 4.30 -4.06
N ARG A 109 12.67 4.51 -4.88
CA ARG A 109 11.50 5.34 -4.57
C ARG A 109 10.22 4.66 -5.07
N PRO A 110 9.03 5.07 -4.60
CA PRO A 110 7.77 4.60 -5.17
C PRO A 110 7.70 4.80 -6.69
N LEU A 111 7.06 3.86 -7.38
CA LEU A 111 6.80 3.92 -8.82
C LEU A 111 5.31 4.18 -9.10
N GLY A 112 5.06 5.15 -9.97
CA GLY A 112 3.79 5.32 -10.66
C GLY A 112 3.83 4.75 -12.08
N LEU A 113 2.73 4.88 -12.83
CA LEU A 113 2.64 4.45 -14.23
C LEU A 113 3.63 5.22 -15.13
N GLU A 114 3.94 6.47 -14.78
CA GLU A 114 4.87 7.35 -15.48
C GLU A 114 6.33 6.91 -15.41
N ASP A 115 6.67 5.99 -14.50
CA ASP A 115 8.04 5.52 -14.29
C ASP A 115 8.38 4.27 -15.13
N LEU A 116 7.41 3.78 -15.90
CA LEU A 116 7.43 2.51 -16.64
C LEU A 116 7.65 2.71 -18.14
N ASP A 117 8.07 1.64 -18.82
CA ASP A 117 8.05 1.61 -20.28
C ASP A 117 6.60 1.61 -20.82
N ASP A 118 6.42 2.06 -22.06
CA ASP A 118 5.11 2.19 -22.70
C ASP A 118 4.27 0.90 -22.70
N THR A 119 4.91 -0.27 -22.72
CA THR A 119 4.21 -1.55 -22.75
C THR A 119 3.65 -1.87 -21.36
N SER A 120 4.51 -1.86 -20.35
CA SER A 120 4.11 -2.06 -18.95
C SER A 120 3.08 -1.03 -18.49
N ALA A 121 3.29 0.25 -18.83
CA ALA A 121 2.38 1.35 -18.49
C ALA A 121 0.98 1.13 -19.08
N ARG A 122 0.86 0.73 -20.35
CA ARG A 122 -0.43 0.47 -20.99
C ARG A 122 -1.16 -0.72 -20.38
N THR A 123 -0.44 -1.82 -20.13
CA THR A 123 -1.01 -3.01 -19.49
C THR A 123 -1.55 -2.67 -18.10
N LEU A 124 -0.75 -1.98 -17.29
CA LEU A 124 -1.15 -1.60 -15.93
C LEU A 124 -2.26 -0.53 -15.92
N ALA A 125 -2.25 0.41 -16.85
CA ALA A 125 -3.35 1.38 -17.00
C ALA A 125 -4.66 0.71 -17.42
N ALA A 126 -4.63 -0.42 -18.13
CA ALA A 126 -5.85 -1.17 -18.45
C ALA A 126 -6.45 -1.87 -17.21
N LEU A 127 -5.60 -2.30 -16.26
CA LEU A 127 -5.99 -2.98 -15.03
C LEU A 127 -6.33 -2.01 -13.89
N ALA A 128 -5.63 -0.88 -13.85
CA ALA A 128 -5.70 0.16 -12.83
C ALA A 128 -5.92 1.54 -13.50
N PRO A 129 -7.07 1.74 -14.17
CA PRO A 129 -7.30 2.93 -15.02
C PRO A 129 -7.30 4.25 -14.27
N HIS A 130 -7.45 4.22 -12.94
CA HIS A 130 -7.46 5.40 -12.10
C HIS A 130 -6.10 5.69 -11.45
N GLY A 131 -5.22 4.69 -11.38
CA GLY A 131 -3.89 4.87 -10.82
C GLY A 131 -3.33 3.59 -10.21
N LEU A 132 -2.02 3.42 -10.35
CA LEU A 132 -1.23 2.40 -9.69
C LEU A 132 -0.07 3.08 -8.97
N LEU A 133 0.18 2.70 -7.73
CA LEU A 133 1.38 3.05 -6.99
C LEU A 133 2.04 1.80 -6.41
N MET A 134 3.34 1.63 -6.67
CA MET A 134 4.14 0.56 -6.08
C MET A 134 5.14 1.16 -5.09
N VAL A 135 5.05 0.78 -3.83
CA VAL A 135 5.88 1.33 -2.75
C VAL A 135 6.85 0.26 -2.28
N PRO A 136 8.18 0.48 -2.39
CA PRO A 136 9.15 -0.47 -1.85
C PRO A 136 9.11 -0.45 -0.32
N VAL A 137 9.14 -1.63 0.28
CA VAL A 137 9.15 -1.83 1.73
C VAL A 137 10.40 -2.63 2.12
N GLY A 138 11.07 -2.19 3.19
CA GLY A 138 12.30 -2.80 3.69
C GLY A 138 13.57 -2.35 2.96
N THR A 139 14.71 -2.86 3.40
CA THR A 139 16.02 -2.58 2.80
C THR A 139 16.25 -3.44 1.57
N GLY A 140 16.61 -2.85 0.43
CA GLY A 140 16.89 -3.60 -0.81
C GLY A 140 15.65 -4.13 -1.54
N VAL A 141 14.45 -3.64 -1.19
CA VAL A 141 13.14 -4.10 -1.70
C VAL A 141 12.92 -5.59 -1.40
N SER A 142 12.66 -5.89 -0.13
CA SER A 142 12.24 -7.23 0.34
C SER A 142 10.73 -7.42 0.24
N ALA A 143 9.98 -6.33 0.10
CA ALA A 143 8.54 -6.35 -0.09
C ALA A 143 8.09 -5.14 -0.92
N VAL A 144 6.92 -5.25 -1.53
CA VAL A 144 6.25 -4.16 -2.26
C VAL A 144 4.80 -4.07 -1.83
N LEU A 145 4.39 -2.86 -1.43
CA LEU A 145 2.99 -2.52 -1.25
C LEU A 145 2.45 -1.97 -2.59
N LEU A 146 1.44 -2.64 -3.12
CA LEU A 146 0.74 -2.28 -4.34
C LEU A 146 -0.55 -1.56 -3.96
N LEU A 147 -0.81 -0.40 -4.56
CA LEU A 147 -2.05 0.35 -4.41
C LEU A 147 -2.65 0.56 -5.80
N VAL A 148 -3.87 0.07 -5.99
CA VAL A 148 -4.65 0.21 -7.22
C VAL A 148 -5.85 1.08 -6.89
N GLU A 149 -5.93 2.27 -7.47
CA GLU A 149 -7.08 3.14 -7.27
C GLU A 149 -8.34 2.45 -7.81
N PRO A 150 -9.37 2.22 -6.99
CA PRO A 150 -10.59 1.57 -7.43
C PRO A 150 -11.32 2.49 -8.39
N VAL A 151 -12.10 1.87 -9.27
CA VAL A 151 -13.20 2.56 -9.94
C VAL A 151 -14.09 3.08 -8.82
N ALA A 152 -14.11 4.40 -8.61
CA ALA A 152 -14.96 5.01 -7.58
C ALA A 152 -16.37 4.40 -7.69
N PRO A 153 -17.00 3.93 -6.59
CA PRO A 153 -18.40 3.58 -6.67
C PRO A 153 -19.09 4.84 -7.16
N LEU A 154 -19.83 4.73 -8.27
CA LEU A 154 -20.73 5.78 -8.73
C LEU A 154 -21.55 6.18 -7.50
N ARG A 155 -21.22 7.33 -6.88
CA ARG A 155 -22.02 7.88 -5.80
C ARG A 155 -23.41 7.94 -6.38
N GLY A 156 -24.31 7.13 -5.81
CA GLY A 156 -25.71 7.08 -6.21
C GLY A 156 -26.19 8.50 -6.36
N ARG A 157 -26.44 8.89 -7.61
CA ARG A 157 -27.09 10.13 -7.98
C ARG A 157 -28.42 10.10 -7.23
N GLY A 158 -28.58 11.02 -6.29
CA GLY A 158 -29.52 10.85 -5.18
C GLY A 158 -30.93 10.45 -5.59
N ASP A 159 -31.47 9.48 -4.86
CA ASP A 159 -32.89 9.45 -4.57
C ASP A 159 -33.19 10.55 -3.55
N ARG A 160 -33.30 11.77 -4.08
CA ARG A 160 -34.17 12.81 -3.54
C ARG A 160 -35.26 13.04 -4.58
N ALA A 161 -36.34 12.29 -4.46
CA ALA A 161 -37.70 12.57 -4.93
C ALA A 161 -38.54 11.34 -4.55
N ALA A 162 -39.70 11.40 -3.90
CA ALA A 162 -40.54 12.45 -3.37
C ALA A 162 -41.37 11.82 -2.25
#